data_AF-A0A7Y6PPY5-F1
#
_entry.id   AF-A0A7Y6PPY5-F1
#
_cell.length_a   1.000
_cell.length_b   1.000
_cell.length_c   1.000
_cell.angle_alpha   90.00
_cell.angle_beta   90.00
_cell.angle_gamma   90.00
#
_symmetry.space_group_name_H-M   'P 1'
#
loop_
_entity.id
_entity.type
_entity.pdbx_description
1 polymer ?
#
loop_
_entity_poly.entity_id
_entity_poly.type
_entity_poly.pdbx_seq_one_letter_code
_entity_poly.pdbx_strand_id
1 'polypeptide(L)' 'MCRAITCSSCKRPSWAGCGAHVESVLGDVPPADRCQCPREPRGIGKAIRSLFGAKRSS' A
#
# COMPACT_ATOMS: atom_id res chain seq x y z
N MET A 1 -3.93 15.11 2.37
CA MET A 1 -3.67 15.03 3.83
C MET A 1 -3.56 13.58 4.26
N CYS A 2 -2.46 13.22 4.93
CA CYS A 2 -2.39 11.96 5.67
C CYS A 2 -2.91 12.19 7.10
N ARG A 3 -3.63 11.23 7.66
CA ARG A 3 -4.15 11.30 9.03
C ARG A 3 -4.17 9.93 9.68
N ALA A 4 -4.03 9.90 11.01
CA ALA A 4 -4.23 8.68 11.79
C ALA A 4 -5.73 8.34 11.80
N ILE A 5 -6.05 7.06 11.61
CA ILE A 5 -7.40 6.53 11.68
C ILE A 5 -7.37 5.19 12.41
N THR A 6 -8.47 4.81 13.03
CA THR A 6 -8.62 3.46 13.58
C THR A 6 -9.22 2.55 12.52
N CYS A 7 -8.60 1.40 12.27
CA CYS A 7 -9.15 0.44 11.32
C CYS A 7 -10.39 -0.24 11.92
N SER A 8 -11.50 -0.30 11.17
CA SER A 8 -12.74 -0.94 11.65
C SER A 8 -12.64 -2.47 11.78
N SER A 9 -11.75 -3.12 11.02
CA SER A 9 -11.58 -4.58 11.06
C SER A 9 -10.70 -5.04 12.21
N CYS A 10 -9.53 -4.42 12.38
CA CYS A 10 -8.52 -4.84 13.36
C CYS A 10 -8.55 -4.00 14.65
N LYS A 11 -9.30 -2.88 14.68
CA LYS A 11 -9.34 -1.87 15.75
C LYS A 11 -7.98 -1.26 16.14
N ARG A 12 -6.93 -1.54 15.37
CA ARG A 12 -5.58 -0.97 15.56
C ARG A 12 -5.44 0.39 14.87
N PRO A 13 -4.54 1.26 15.37
CA PRO A 13 -4.17 2.50 14.71
C PRO A 13 -3.59 2.24 13.32
N SER A 14 -4.06 3.02 12.35
CA SER A 14 -3.69 2.96 10.94
C SER A 14 -3.62 4.38 10.38
N TRP A 15 -3.28 4.53 9.10
CA TRP A 15 -3.25 5.84 8.42
C TRP A 15 -4.14 5.84 7.18
N ALA A 16 -4.82 6.96 6.96
CA ALA A 16 -5.49 7.26 5.70
C ALA A 16 -4.68 8.30 4.94
N GLY A 17 -4.37 8.05 3.66
CA GLY A 17 -3.58 8.94 2.82
C GLY A 17 -2.61 8.20 1.90
N CYS A 18 -1.68 8.96 1.31
CA CYS A 18 -0.72 8.52 0.29
C CYS A 18 0.45 7.67 0.82
N GLY A 19 0.60 7.50 2.13
CA GLY A 19 1.67 6.67 2.71
C GLY A 19 3.04 7.36 2.84
N ALA A 20 3.25 8.50 2.18
CA ALA A 20 4.49 9.28 2.35
C ALA A 20 4.69 9.81 3.78
N HIS A 21 3.62 9.95 4.55
CA HIS A 21 3.65 10.49 5.92
C HIS A 21 3.27 9.45 6.98
N VAL A 22 3.41 8.15 6.71
CA VAL A 22 3.08 7.10 7.71
C VAL A 22 3.90 7.29 8.98
N GLU A 23 5.20 7.47 8.85
CA GLU A 23 6.12 7.63 9.99
C GLU A 23 5.79 8.87 10.84
N SER A 24 5.40 9.98 10.20
CA SER A 24 4.99 11.19 10.95
C SER A 24 3.63 11.03 11.63
N VAL A 25 2.74 10.20 11.08
CA VAL A 25 1.36 9.99 11.58
C VAL A 25 1.29 8.89 12.65
N LEU A 26 2.11 7.84 12.52
CA LEU A 26 2.17 6.69 13.43
C LEU A 26 3.50 6.63 14.20
N GLY A 27 4.25 7.73 14.28
CA GLY A 27 5.57 7.75 14.94
C GLY A 27 5.51 7.39 16.42
N ASP A 28 4.40 7.72 17.09
CA ASP A 28 4.14 7.36 18.50
C ASP A 28 3.70 5.89 18.67
N VAL A 29 3.25 5.25 17.59
CA VAL A 29 2.72 3.89 17.63
C VAL A 29 3.81 2.90 17.23
N PRO A 30 4.21 1.96 18.10
CA PRO A 30 5.19 0.95 17.76
C PRO A 30 4.68 0.04 16.63
N PRO A 31 5.56 -0.49 15.77
CA PRO A 31 5.17 -1.25 14.58
C PRO A 31 4.31 -2.50 14.88
N ALA A 32 4.42 -3.05 16.10
CA ALA A 32 3.59 -4.17 16.56
C ALA A 32 2.11 -3.78 16.75
N ASP A 33 1.84 -2.55 17.19
CA ASP A 33 0.49 -2.04 17.44
C ASP A 33 -0.15 -1.39 16.21
N ARG A 34 0.62 -1.16 15.13
CA ARG A 34 0.09 -0.66 13.86
C ARG A 34 -0.81 -1.72 13.21
N CYS A 35 -1.86 -1.29 12.52
CA CYS A 35 -2.72 -2.23 11.80
C CYS A 35 -1.96 -2.89 10.64
N GLN A 36 -1.94 -4.22 10.64
CA GLN A 36 -1.31 -5.06 9.62
C GLN A 36 -2.31 -5.61 8.59
N CYS A 37 -3.54 -5.09 8.56
CA CYS A 37 -4.52 -5.53 7.57
C CYS A 37 -3.96 -5.31 6.15
N PRO A 38 -4.16 -6.26 5.23
CA PRO A 38 -3.77 -6.09 3.85
C PRO A 38 -4.51 -4.87 3.30
N ARG A 39 -3.76 -3.80 3.05
CA ARG A 39 -4.30 -2.63 2.37
C ARG A 39 -4.39 -3.01 0.90
N GLU A 40 -5.60 -3.01 0.35
CA GLU A 40 -5.78 -3.29 -1.08
C GLU A 40 -4.83 -2.37 -1.86
N PRO A 41 -3.88 -2.92 -2.64
CA PRO A 41 -2.97 -2.10 -3.40
C PRO A 41 -3.83 -1.35 -4.40
N ARG A 42 -3.99 -0.03 -4.21
CA ARG A 42 -4.53 0.81 -5.27
C ARG A 42 -3.53 0.69 -6.42
N GLY A 43 -3.90 -0.12 -7.39
CA GLY A 43 -2.98 -0.80 -8.29
C GLY A 43 -2.04 0.16 -8.99
N ILE A 44 -0.74 -0.03 -8.75
CA ILE A 44 0.30 0.45 -9.65
C ILE A 44 0.92 -0.79 -10.29
N GLY A 45 0.60 -0.98 -11.58
CA GLY A 45 1.44 -1.71 -12.51
C GLY A 45 1.31 -3.23 -12.55
N LYS A 46 0.15 -3.76 -12.98
CA LYS A 46 0.13 -5.10 -13.58
C LYS A 46 0.34 -5.00 -15.09
N ALA A 47 1.61 -5.07 -15.46
CA ALA A 47 2.13 -5.62 -16.72
C ALA A 47 1.58 -5.05 -18.04
N ILE A 48 2.25 -4.00 -18.55
CA ILE A 48 2.47 -3.95 -20.00
C ILE A 48 3.45 -5.07 -20.37
N ARG A 49 2.93 -6.27 -20.66
CA ARG A 49 3.70 -7.28 -21.40
C ARG A 49 3.87 -6.72 -22.80
N SER A 50 4.94 -5.94 -23.01
CA SER A 50 5.46 -5.63 -24.34
C SER A 50 5.61 -6.93 -25.10
N LEU A 51 4.69 -7.20 -26.02
CA LEU A 51 4.82 -8.21 -27.08
C LEU A 51 5.67 -7.65 -28.23
N PHE A 52 6.72 -6.91 -27.90
CA PHE A 52 7.73 -6.47 -28.85
C PHE A 52 8.77 -7.59 -28.97
N GLY A 53 8.63 -8.40 -30.03
CA GLY A 53 9.71 -9.20 -30.60
C GLY A 53 9.93 -10.59 -30.01
N ALA A 54 9.55 -11.62 -30.78
CA ALA A 54 10.47 -12.70 -31.16
C ALA A 54 9.78 -13.80 -31.99
N LYS A 55 10.48 -14.17 -33.08
CA LYS A 55 10.42 -15.41 -33.92
C LYS A 55 9.41 -15.39 -35.08
N ARG A 56 9.85 -15.21 -36.34
CA ARG A 56 10.64 -16.08 -37.26
C ARG A 56 9.79 -17.18 -37.91
N SER A 57 9.89 -17.23 -39.25
CA SER A 57 9.59 -18.32 -40.20
C SER A 57 8.12 -18.61 -40.58
N SER A 58 7.73 -18.13 -41.77
CA SER A 58 7.64 -18.97 -42.98
C SER A 58 7.82 -18.11 -44.23
#